data_AF-A0A1V5U5B5-F1
#
_entry.id   AF-A0A1V5U5B5-F1
#
_cell.length_a   1.000
_cell.length_b   1.000
_cell.length_c   1.000
_cell.angle_alpha   90.00
_cell.angle_beta   90.00
_cell.angle_gamma   90.00
#
_symmetry.space_group_name_H-M   'P 1'
#
loop_
_entity.id
_entity.type
_entity.pdbx_description
1 polymer ?
#
loop_
_entity_poly.entity_id
_entity_poly.type
_entity_poly.pdbx_seq_one_letter_code
_entity_poly.pdbx_strand_id
1 'polypeptide(L)' 'MIVPGSSYWNDGFGREKGEVSADAEGTQTMVNLGRNMAWLLKKINGK' A
#
# COMPACT_ATOMS: atom_id res chain seq x y z
N MET A 1 10.44 -15.07 -6.24
CA MET A 1 9.35 -14.08 -6.15
C MET A 1 9.48 -13.37 -4.81
N ILE A 2 9.61 -12.04 -4.80
CA ILE A 2 9.63 -11.25 -3.55
C ILE A 2 8.30 -10.50 -3.46
N VAL A 3 7.59 -10.65 -2.35
CA VAL A 3 6.32 -9.96 -2.10
C VAL A 3 6.58 -8.88 -1.03
N PRO A 4 6.43 -7.58 -1.35
CA PRO A 4 6.54 -6.52 -0.35
C PRO A 4 5.38 -6.64 0.64
N GLY A 5 5.70 -6.62 1.94
CA GLY A 5 4.68 -6.67 2.98
C GLY A 5 3.86 -5.39 3.07
N SER A 6 2.67 -5.51 3.63
CA SER A 6 1.74 -4.42 3.98
C SER A 6 1.49 -4.40 5.48
N SER A 7 0.73 -3.41 5.97
CA SER A 7 0.31 -3.36 7.37
C SER A 7 -0.93 -4.22 7.66
N TYR A 8 -1.79 -4.41 6.66
CA TYR A 8 -2.97 -5.27 6.70
C TYR A 8 -3.35 -5.74 5.29
N TRP A 9 -4.60 -6.16 5.07
CA TRP A 9 -5.09 -6.49 3.72
C TRP A 9 -4.93 -5.32 2.75
N ASN A 10 -4.56 -5.63 1.52
CA ASN A 10 -4.29 -4.63 0.49
C ASN A 10 -5.58 -4.12 -0.18
N ASP A 11 -6.56 -3.76 0.65
CA ASP A 11 -7.89 -3.35 0.24
C ASP A 11 -8.25 -2.00 0.87
N GLY A 12 -9.21 -1.31 0.27
CA GLY A 12 -9.83 -0.11 0.83
C GLY A 12 -11.34 -0.13 0.59
N PHE A 13 -12.11 0.38 1.53
CA PHE A 13 -13.57 0.27 1.54
C PHE A 13 -14.25 1.63 1.27
N GLY A 14 -15.24 1.60 0.38
CA GLY A 14 -16.15 2.72 0.11
C GLY A 14 -17.29 2.22 -0.78
N ARG A 15 -18.53 2.63 -0.49
CA ARG A 15 -19.70 2.18 -1.27
C ARG A 15 -19.80 2.95 -2.57
N GLU A 16 -19.69 4.28 -2.48
CA GLU A 16 -19.75 5.18 -3.62
C GLU A 16 -18.34 5.64 -4.04
N LYS A 17 -18.22 6.12 -5.28
CA LYS A 17 -16.96 6.64 -5.81
C LYS A 17 -16.45 7.79 -4.94
N GLY A 18 -15.26 7.61 -4.37
CA GLY A 18 -14.58 8.61 -3.54
C GLY A 18 -14.72 8.38 -2.03
N GLU A 19 -15.64 7.54 -1.57
CA GLU A 19 -15.78 7.24 -0.14
C GLU A 19 -14.57 6.49 0.43
N VAL A 20 -13.81 5.78 -0.42
CA VAL A 20 -12.55 5.12 -0.04
C VAL A 20 -11.52 6.11 0.54
N SER A 21 -11.63 7.40 0.21
CA SER A 21 -10.77 8.43 0.82
C SER A 21 -11.05 8.68 2.31
N ALA A 22 -12.22 8.26 2.81
CA ALA A 22 -12.57 8.29 4.22
C ALA A 22 -12.20 6.99 4.97
N ASP A 23 -11.78 5.94 4.26
CA ASP A 23 -11.21 4.74 4.87
C ASP A 23 -9.79 5.01 5.34
N ALA A 24 -9.68 5.41 6.60
CA ALA A 24 -8.40 5.76 7.22
C ALA A 24 -7.44 4.57 7.31
N GLU A 25 -7.95 3.36 7.55
CA GLU A 25 -7.13 2.15 7.67
C GLU A 25 -6.62 1.72 6.31
N GLY A 26 -7.52 1.55 5.33
CA GLY A 26 -7.14 1.20 3.95
C GLY A 26 -6.17 2.22 3.35
N THR A 27 -6.42 3.52 3.56
CA THR A 27 -5.51 4.58 3.12
C THR A 27 -4.12 4.45 3.76
N GLN A 28 -4.05 4.23 5.08
CA GLN A 28 -2.78 4.06 5.77
C GLN A 28 -2.05 2.79 5.34
N THR A 29 -2.78 1.69 5.09
CA THR A 29 -2.25 0.43 4.57
C THR A 29 -1.64 0.62 3.18
N MET A 30 -2.32 1.34 2.27
CA MET A 30 -1.79 1.68 0.94
C MET A 30 -0.53 2.55 1.00
N VAL A 31 -0.49 3.54 1.90
CA VAL A 31 0.71 4.38 2.12
C VAL A 31 1.90 3.52 2.56
N ASN A 32 1.69 2.57 3.47
CA ASN A 32 2.75 1.71 3.96
C ASN A 32 3.22 0.70 2.91
N LEU A 33 2.28 0.10 2.17
CA LEU A 33 2.61 -0.77 1.03
C LEU A 33 3.44 -0.01 -0.01
N GLY A 34 3.04 1.21 -0.37
CA GLY A 34 3.79 2.09 -1.29
C GLY A 34 5.23 2.35 -0.85
N ARG A 35 5.43 2.65 0.44
CA ARG A 35 6.77 2.84 1.04
C ARG A 35 7.60 1.56 0.96
N ASN A 36 7.01 0.41 1.28
CA ASN A 36 7.71 -0.88 1.24
C ASN A 36 8.08 -1.28 -0.19
N MET A 37 7.19 -1.04 -1.16
CA MET A 37 7.49 -1.21 -2.59
C MET A 37 8.64 -0.32 -3.02
N ALA A 38 8.61 0.98 -2.71
CA ALA A 38 9.67 1.91 -3.08
C ALA A 38 11.03 1.52 -2.47
N TRP A 39 11.04 1.12 -1.19
CA TRP A 39 12.24 0.61 -0.53
C TRP A 39 12.77 -0.65 -1.22
N LEU A 40 11.89 -1.63 -1.49
CA LEU A 40 12.27 -2.89 -2.12
C LEU A 40 12.85 -2.66 -3.51
N LEU A 41 12.16 -1.88 -4.35
CA LEU A 41 12.62 -1.52 -5.68
C LEU A 41 14.00 -0.86 -5.64
N LYS A 42 14.23 0.07 -4.70
CA LYS A 42 15.55 0.69 -4.53
C LYS A 42 16.64 -0.33 -4.13
N LYS A 43 16.31 -1.35 -3.33
CA LYS A 43 17.26 -2.37 -2.90
C LYS A 43 17.61 -3.38 -3.99
N ILE A 44 16.66 -3.73 -4.84
CA ILE A 44 16.87 -4.73 -5.90
C ILE A 44 17.34 -4.12 -7.21
N ASN A 45 17.04 -2.85 -7.47
CA ASN A 45 17.42 -2.14 -8.69
C ASN A 45 18.79 -1.44 -8.55
N GLY A 46 19.66 -2.00 -7.71
CA GLY A 46 20.96 -1.45 -7.36
C GLY A 46 21.80 -1.13 -8.60
N LYS A 47 22.08 0.16 -8.78
CA LYS A 47 23.39 0.58 -9.29
C LYS A 47 24.32 0.73 -8.11
#